data_AF-A0A7L4BUZ2-F1
#
_entry.id   AF-A0A7L4BUZ2-F1
#
_cell.length_a   1.000
_cell.length_b   1.000
_cell.length_c   1.000
_cell.angle_alpha   90.00
_cell.angle_beta   90.00
_cell.angle_gamma   90.00
#
_symmetry.space_group_name_H-M   'P 1'
#
loop_
_entity.id
_entity.type
_entity.pdbx_description
1 polymer ?
#
loop_
_entity_poly.entity_id
_entity_poly.type
_entity_poly.pdbx_seq_one_letter_code
_entity_poly.pdbx_strand_id
1 'polypeptide(L)' 'MRILYLLFPFFLLLVQGAAGSSLAPGNKEECRRAKGYCGFLKCSFPFVISGKCSRFFFCCKK' A
#
# COMPACT_ATOMS: atom_id res chain seq x y z
N MET A 1 35.74 -20.45 -4.19
CA MET A 1 34.56 -21.01 -3.52
C MET A 1 34.15 -20.11 -2.35
N ARG A 2 33.35 -19.06 -2.58
CA ARG A 2 32.76 -18.20 -1.52
C ARG A 2 31.78 -17.11 -2.03
N ILE A 3 31.66 -16.94 -3.35
CA ILE A 3 30.79 -15.92 -3.97
C ILE A 3 29.29 -16.24 -3.91
N LEU A 4 28.92 -17.52 -3.74
CA LEU A 4 27.51 -17.93 -3.68
C LEU A 4 26.74 -17.34 -2.49
N TYR A 5 27.43 -17.00 -1.39
CA TYR A 5 26.79 -16.48 -0.17
C TYR A 5 26.48 -14.97 -0.22
N LEU A 6 27.04 -14.23 -1.17
CA LEU A 6 26.77 -12.78 -1.33
C LEU A 6 25.50 -12.50 -2.13
N LEU A 7 25.03 -13.44 -2.93
CA LEU A 7 23.78 -13.30 -3.69
C LEU A 7 22.56 -13.30 -2.77
N PHE A 8 22.55 -14.14 -1.75
CA PHE A 8 21.43 -14.32 -0.82
C PHE A 8 20.95 -13.03 -0.11
N PRO A 9 21.82 -12.19 0.50
CA PRO A 9 21.38 -10.94 1.12
C PRO A 9 20.83 -9.92 0.12
N PHE A 10 21.30 -9.94 -1.12
CA PHE A 10 20.83 -9.03 -2.17
C PHE A 10 19.37 -9.30 -2.55
N PHE A 11 18.97 -10.59 -2.62
CA PHE A 11 17.58 -10.97 -2.85
C PHE A 11 16.66 -10.61 -1.67
N LEU A 12 17.13 -10.74 -0.42
CA LEU A 12 16.34 -10.36 0.76
C LEU A 12 16.07 -8.85 0.82
N LEU A 13 17.04 -8.02 0.46
CA LEU A 13 16.88 -6.55 0.38
C LEU A 13 15.85 -6.14 -0.68
N LEU A 14 15.83 -6.81 -1.84
CA LEU A 14 14.85 -6.57 -2.90
C LEU A 14 13.41 -6.91 -2.46
N VAL A 15 13.23 -7.98 -1.68
CA VAL A 15 11.92 -8.36 -1.12
C VAL A 15 11.43 -7.36 -0.07
N GLN A 16 12.32 -6.79 0.74
CA GLN A 16 11.95 -5.75 1.72
C GLN A 16 11.64 -4.39 1.06
N GLY A 17 12.28 -4.06 -0.07
CA GLY A 17 11.97 -2.86 -0.85
C GLY A 17 10.56 -2.84 -1.45
N ALA A 18 9.97 -4.01 -1.73
CA ALA A 18 8.60 -4.13 -2.23
C ALA A 18 7.53 -4.01 -1.13
N ALA A 19 7.87 -4.34 0.12
CA ALA A 19 6.95 -4.30 1.26
C ALA A 19 6.81 -2.91 1.89
N GLY A 20 7.70 -1.97 1.55
CA GLY A 20 7.69 -0.60 2.11
C GLY A 20 6.92 0.44 1.29
N SER A 21 6.44 0.11 0.08
CA SER A 21 6.00 1.14 -0.87
C SER A 21 4.50 1.50 -0.82
N SER A 22 3.68 0.84 -0.01
CA SER A 22 2.23 1.10 0.00
C SER A 22 1.62 0.91 1.39
N LEU A 23 1.98 1.76 2.36
CA LEU A 23 1.16 1.95 3.58
C LEU A 23 -0.24 2.51 3.25
N ALA A 24 -0.43 2.97 2.02
CA ALA A 24 -1.73 3.28 1.46
C ALA A 24 -2.45 1.98 1.08
N PRO A 25 -3.65 1.67 1.62
CA PRO A 25 -4.47 0.57 1.15
C PRO A 25 -4.55 0.62 -0.37
N GLY A 26 -4.05 -0.42 -1.01
CA GLY A 26 -4.00 -0.54 -2.47
C GLY A 26 -5.26 -1.16 -3.04
N ASN A 27 -6.14 -1.67 -2.16
CA ASN A 27 -7.34 -2.37 -2.54
C ASN A 27 -8.56 -1.98 -1.68
N LYS A 28 -9.74 -2.22 -2.24
CA LYS A 28 -11.03 -1.91 -1.61
C LYS A 28 -11.22 -2.66 -0.29
N GLU A 29 -10.74 -3.89 -0.22
CA GLU A 29 -10.85 -4.78 0.93
C GLU A 29 -10.05 -4.25 2.12
N GLU A 30 -8.83 -3.79 1.89
CA GLU A 30 -7.99 -3.17 2.92
C GLU A 30 -8.59 -1.88 3.44
N CYS A 31 -9.12 -1.05 2.53
CA CYS A 31 -9.83 0.17 2.90
C CYS A 31 -11.02 -0.13 3.83
N ARG A 32 -11.81 -1.16 3.50
CA ARG A 32 -12.95 -1.59 4.32
C ARG A 32 -12.51 -2.20 5.66
N ARG A 33 -11.44 -3.00 5.69
CA ARG A 33 -10.84 -3.52 6.94
C ARG A 33 -10.37 -2.38 7.84
N ALA A 34 -9.84 -1.30 7.26
CA ALA A 34 -9.43 -0.10 7.98
C ALA A 34 -10.61 0.80 8.43
N LYS A 35 -11.86 0.33 8.33
CA LYS A 35 -13.10 1.08 8.60
C LYS A 35 -13.25 2.35 7.75
N GLY A 36 -12.64 2.37 6.57
CA GLY A 36 -12.78 3.42 5.56
C GLY A 36 -13.77 3.04 4.46
N TYR A 37 -13.99 3.96 3.52
CA TYR A 37 -14.81 3.76 2.33
C TYR A 37 -14.09 4.25 1.07
N CYS A 38 -14.51 3.81 -0.11
CA CYS A 38 -13.93 4.27 -1.36
C CYS A 38 -14.69 5.48 -1.90
N GLY A 39 -14.07 6.66 -1.92
CA GLY A 39 -14.60 7.89 -2.50
C GLY A 39 -14.10 8.12 -3.93
N PHE A 40 -14.93 8.71 -4.79
CA PHE A 40 -14.57 9.01 -6.18
C PHE A 40 -13.84 10.36 -6.28
N LEU A 41 -12.60 10.35 -6.79
CA LEU A 41 -11.67 11.49 -6.97
C LEU A 41 -11.27 12.27 -5.71
N LYS A 42 -12.17 12.43 -4.74
CA LYS A 42 -11.97 13.16 -3.48
C LYS A 42 -12.72 12.47 -2.34
N CYS A 43 -12.26 12.73 -1.13
CA CYS A 43 -12.96 12.36 0.10
C CYS A 43 -13.83 13.53 0.56
N SER A 44 -15.00 13.24 1.14
CA SER A 44 -15.79 14.26 1.81
C SER A 44 -15.10 14.63 3.11
N PHE A 45 -15.06 15.92 3.44
CA PHE A 45 -14.66 16.35 4.78
C PHE A 45 -15.62 15.74 5.82
N PRO A 46 -15.16 15.14 6.94
CA PRO A 46 -13.83 15.20 7.55
C PRO A 46 -12.90 14.01 7.22
N PHE A 47 -13.16 13.25 6.16
CA PHE A 47 -12.37 12.08 5.80
C PHE A 47 -11.16 12.47 4.94
N VAL A 48 -9.99 11.91 5.27
CA VAL A 48 -8.73 12.09 4.55
C VAL A 48 -8.44 10.91 3.62
N ILE A 49 -7.63 11.17 2.59
CA ILE A 49 -7.17 10.15 1.66
C ILE A 49 -6.11 9.30 2.36
N SER A 50 -6.48 8.06 2.68
CA SER A 50 -5.60 7.06 3.30
C SER A 50 -4.92 6.18 2.24
N GLY A 51 -5.54 5.99 1.07
CA GLY A 51 -4.95 5.20 -0.02
C GLY A 51 -5.79 5.20 -1.30
N LYS A 52 -5.66 4.15 -2.13
CA LYS A 52 -6.40 4.00 -3.40
C LYS A 52 -7.18 2.70 -3.43
N CYS A 53 -8.46 2.79 -3.76
CA CYS A 53 -9.28 1.61 -4.03
C CYS A 53 -9.26 1.21 -5.52
N SER A 54 -9.06 2.17 -6.42
CA SER A 54 -9.01 1.94 -7.87
C SER A 54 -8.36 3.13 -8.56
N ARG A 55 -8.37 3.16 -9.90
CA ARG A 55 -7.75 4.22 -10.72
C ARG A 55 -8.30 5.62 -10.41
N PHE A 56 -9.60 5.72 -10.13
CA PHE A 56 -10.29 6.98 -9.79
C PHE A 56 -10.92 7.00 -8.40
N PHE A 57 -10.76 5.92 -7.62
CA PHE A 57 -11.34 5.80 -6.29
C PHE A 57 -10.24 5.80 -5.25
N PHE A 58 -10.38 6.67 -4.25
CA PHE A 58 -9.48 6.80 -3.12
C PHE A 58 -10.10 6.17 -1.87
N CYS A 59 -9.27 5.56 -1.03
CA CYS A 59 -9.70 5.14 0.28
C CYS A 59 -9.79 6.34 1.21
N CYS A 60 -10.99 6.64 1.67
CA CYS A 60 -11.34 7.73 2.57
C CYS A 60 -11.53 7.19 3.99
N LYS A 61 -10.76 7.74 4.92
CA LYS A 61 -10.80 7.36 6.35
C LYS A 61 -10.75 8.63 7.18
N LYS A 62 -11.42 8.63 8.33
CA LYS A 62 -11.37 9.74 9.29
C LYS A 62 -10.05 9.73 10.06
#